data_AF-A0AAW0GH70-F1
#
_entry.id   AF-A0AAW0GH70-F1
#
_cell.length_a   1.000
_cell.length_b   1.000
_cell.length_c   1.000
_cell.angle_alpha   90.00
_cell.angle_beta   90.00
_cell.angle_gamma   90.00
#
_symmetry.space_group_name_H-M   'P 1'
#
loop_
_entity.id
_entity.type
_entity.pdbx_description
1 polymer ?
#
loop_
_entity_poly.entity_id
_entity_poly.type
_entity_poly.pdbx_seq_one_letter_code
_entity_poly.pdbx_strand_id
1 'polypeptide(L)'
;MYPPAFPDARATHVSLPTHPFFSGASGSQMHPQNGPISHPSELPTAGNVISQQGQPSAFPPPYAFPGYSFLPAPFPWLYPGMPPYAWPPPPPTHRESAAPNAVNTRPIEEHPATANKISAASDNDWPNGSINRECSVDEDRLCTKWRYTKWAWCSGGKQMHRGHTAEKRVCLGVFSCSSCQCALRPCTDVNARCRQLKHGCPVNRCQGSLSHIQCDAHTWIYTRMNPEGTSLKVWEHDGTHNHPHPGGGGLTVTEEEQLDGQIQHNPNASAHQLHTGTTAPGSVPLPLISPTLAKPSMVRYHVAKSHARQGMSTTTGKGGFATIKSLTQLTKKLDPLEPFMVQSSMANLGYFTLQTHWMRDVVTESCT
;
A
#
# COMPACT_ATOMS: atom_id res chain seq x y z
N MET A 1 21.65 -65.48 27.78
CA MET A 1 21.96 -64.65 26.59
C MET A 1 21.63 -63.21 26.94
N TYR A 2 22.66 -62.45 27.29
CA TYR A 2 22.59 -61.01 27.58
C TYR A 2 23.15 -60.24 26.38
N PRO A 3 22.56 -59.10 25.97
CA PRO A 3 23.16 -58.27 24.94
C PRO A 3 24.38 -57.50 25.48
N PRO A 4 25.41 -57.23 24.65
CA PRO A 4 26.62 -56.54 25.07
C PRO A 4 26.42 -55.02 25.16
N ALA A 5 27.12 -54.43 26.13
CA ALA A 5 27.21 -53.00 26.40
C ALA A 5 27.93 -52.24 25.26
N PHE A 6 27.40 -51.05 24.93
CA PHE A 6 28.05 -50.08 24.06
C PHE A 6 29.11 -49.27 24.83
N PRO A 7 30.25 -48.91 24.21
CA PRO A 7 31.28 -48.11 24.85
C PRO A 7 31.00 -46.60 24.76
N ASP A 8 31.40 -45.90 25.83
CA ASP A 8 31.38 -44.46 26.03
C ASP A 8 32.00 -43.65 24.88
N ALA A 9 31.20 -42.73 24.32
CA ALA A 9 31.68 -41.67 23.44
C ALA A 9 32.12 -40.46 24.27
N ARG A 10 33.44 -40.25 24.31
CA ARG A 10 34.13 -39.08 24.87
C ARG A 10 33.59 -37.77 24.30
N ALA A 11 33.25 -36.85 25.20
CA ALA A 11 33.00 -35.45 24.91
C ALA A 11 34.31 -34.74 24.52
N THR A 12 34.38 -34.27 23.27
CA THR A 12 35.39 -33.29 22.83
C THR A 12 34.86 -31.89 23.11
N HIS A 13 35.39 -31.26 24.16
CA HIS A 13 35.26 -29.83 24.40
C HIS A 13 35.97 -29.06 23.27
N VAL A 14 35.20 -28.34 22.46
CA VAL A 14 35.73 -27.33 21.53
C VAL A 14 35.63 -25.97 22.23
N SER A 15 36.78 -25.39 22.54
CA SER A 15 36.93 -24.05 23.11
C SER A 15 36.51 -23.00 22.07
N LEU A 16 35.54 -22.15 22.42
CA LEU A 16 35.16 -20.98 21.65
C LEU A 16 36.16 -19.82 21.92
N PRO A 17 36.59 -19.07 20.90
CA PRO A 17 37.40 -17.88 21.10
C PRO A 17 36.57 -16.71 21.67
N THR A 18 37.08 -16.16 22.76
CA THR A 18 36.66 -14.93 23.42
C THR A 18 36.90 -13.73 22.49
N HIS A 19 35.83 -13.07 22.05
CA HIS A 19 35.95 -11.77 21.37
C HIS A 19 35.92 -10.62 22.39
N PRO A 20 36.76 -9.59 22.22
CA PRO A 20 36.84 -8.48 23.16
C PRO A 20 35.64 -7.54 23.06
N PHE A 21 35.19 -7.15 24.25
CA PHE A 21 34.27 -6.07 24.57
C PHE A 21 34.78 -4.74 24.00
N PHE A 22 34.02 -4.08 23.14
CA PHE A 22 34.23 -2.66 22.81
C PHE A 22 33.04 -1.86 23.34
N SER A 23 33.26 -1.20 24.48
CA SER A 23 32.44 -0.11 24.98
C SER A 23 32.87 1.18 24.29
N GLY A 24 31.93 1.91 23.70
CA GLY A 24 32.20 3.20 23.06
C GLY A 24 30.93 4.01 22.90
N ALA A 25 30.52 4.67 23.98
CA ALA A 25 29.55 5.75 23.95
C ALA A 25 30.28 7.06 23.64
N SER A 26 29.88 7.75 22.57
CA SER A 26 30.16 9.18 22.37
C SER A 26 29.04 9.78 21.52
N GLY A 27 28.20 10.59 22.18
CA GLY A 27 27.25 11.46 21.51
C GLY A 27 27.96 12.69 20.95
N SER A 28 27.57 13.10 19.75
CA SER A 28 27.86 14.43 19.21
C SER A 28 26.58 15.00 18.63
N GLN A 29 26.02 15.99 19.34
CA GLN A 29 25.05 16.94 18.83
C GLN A 29 25.72 17.76 17.72
N MET A 30 25.11 17.79 16.53
CA MET A 30 25.41 18.82 15.53
C MET A 30 24.31 19.88 15.54
N HIS A 31 24.72 21.09 15.87
CA HIS A 31 23.93 22.31 15.87
C HIS A 31 24.13 22.98 14.49
N PRO A 32 23.09 23.27 13.70
CA PRO A 32 23.25 24.05 12.48
C PRO A 32 23.32 25.55 12.83
N GLN A 33 24.46 26.18 12.52
CA GLN A 33 24.62 27.63 12.53
C GLN A 33 23.92 28.23 11.31
N ASN A 34 22.91 29.08 11.56
CA ASN A 34 22.33 29.96 10.54
C ASN A 34 23.22 31.20 10.38
N GLY A 35 23.88 31.33 9.23
CA GLY A 35 24.55 32.56 8.81
C GLY A 35 23.61 33.47 7.99
N PRO A 36 23.69 34.81 8.13
CA PRO A 36 22.87 35.74 7.39
C PRO A 36 23.38 35.94 5.95
N ILE A 37 22.50 35.85 4.97
CA ILE A 37 22.80 36.18 3.57
C ILE A 37 22.54 37.67 3.35
N SER A 38 23.60 38.38 3.02
CA SER A 38 23.60 39.80 2.64
C SER A 38 23.02 40.00 1.24
N HIS A 39 22.07 40.92 1.10
CA HIS A 39 21.60 41.42 -0.20
C HIS A 39 22.49 42.57 -0.70
N PRO A 40 22.93 42.58 -1.96
CA PRO A 40 23.35 43.80 -2.62
C PRO A 40 22.16 44.50 -3.30
N SER A 41 22.18 45.83 -3.17
CA SER A 41 21.22 46.80 -3.71
C SER A 41 21.68 47.36 -5.06
N GLU A 42 20.73 48.03 -5.75
CA GLU A 42 20.88 49.03 -6.84
C GLU A 42 21.20 48.47 -8.25
N LEU A 43 20.67 48.91 -9.40
CA LEU A 43 19.77 49.97 -9.96
C LEU A 43 19.62 49.59 -11.50
N PRO A 44 18.95 50.30 -12.44
CA PRO A 44 18.06 51.46 -12.35
C PRO A 44 16.71 51.33 -13.11
N THR A 45 15.91 52.36 -12.84
CA THR A 45 14.65 52.83 -13.40
C THR A 45 14.65 53.11 -14.91
N ALA A 46 13.62 52.62 -15.60
CA ALA A 46 12.93 53.27 -16.74
C ALA A 46 11.46 52.79 -16.65
N GLY A 47 10.43 53.62 -16.51
CA GLY A 47 10.18 54.87 -17.21
C GLY A 47 9.22 54.59 -18.35
N ASN A 48 7.93 54.36 -18.07
CA ASN A 48 6.87 54.73 -19.01
C ASN A 48 5.49 54.88 -18.35
N VAL A 49 4.93 56.04 -18.61
CA VAL A 49 3.65 56.58 -18.17
C VAL A 49 2.63 56.30 -19.28
N ILE A 50 1.54 55.59 -18.97
CA ILE A 50 0.26 55.76 -19.68
C ILE A 50 -0.87 55.73 -18.65
N SER A 51 -1.43 56.91 -18.38
CA SER A 51 -2.75 57.12 -17.81
C SER A 51 -3.82 56.55 -18.72
N GLN A 52 -4.84 55.88 -18.18
CA GLN A 52 -6.24 56.25 -18.39
C GLN A 52 -7.12 55.78 -17.23
N GLN A 53 -8.10 56.64 -16.94
CA GLN A 53 -9.01 56.63 -15.82
C GLN A 53 -10.14 55.59 -15.97
N GLY A 54 -10.60 55.04 -14.86
CA GLY A 54 -11.85 54.27 -14.74
C GLY A 54 -12.20 54.06 -13.26
N GLN A 55 -13.38 54.51 -12.87
CA GLN A 55 -13.83 54.75 -11.49
C GLN A 55 -13.99 53.53 -10.55
N PRO A 56 -14.05 53.77 -9.22
CA PRO A 56 -14.10 52.73 -8.21
C PRO A 56 -15.53 52.22 -7.92
N SER A 57 -15.70 50.90 -7.87
CA SER A 57 -16.85 50.25 -7.24
C SER A 57 -16.59 50.03 -5.75
N ALA A 58 -17.46 50.62 -4.93
CA ALA A 58 -17.46 50.49 -3.48
C ALA A 58 -17.79 49.05 -3.07
N PHE A 59 -16.86 48.40 -2.38
CA PHE A 59 -17.15 47.20 -1.58
C PHE A 59 -17.44 47.62 -0.13
N PRO A 60 -18.50 47.09 0.52
CA PRO A 60 -18.74 47.33 1.93
C PRO A 60 -17.72 46.56 2.80
N PRO A 61 -17.39 47.07 4.01
CA PRO A 61 -16.38 46.50 4.88
C PRO A 61 -16.84 45.17 5.51
N PRO A 62 -15.90 44.27 5.86
CA PRO A 62 -16.21 43.05 6.58
C PRO A 62 -16.55 43.35 8.05
N TYR A 63 -17.55 42.61 8.54
CA TYR A 63 -18.00 42.58 9.93
C TYR A 63 -16.85 42.33 10.91
N ALA A 64 -16.70 43.23 11.87
CA ALA A 64 -15.88 43.05 13.05
C ALA A 64 -16.52 41.99 13.97
N PHE A 65 -15.80 40.89 14.21
CA PHE A 65 -16.14 39.94 15.25
C PHE A 65 -15.62 40.46 16.61
N PRO A 66 -16.40 40.40 17.69
CA PRO A 66 -15.93 40.76 19.02
C PRO A 66 -14.93 39.71 19.52
N GLY A 67 -13.81 40.20 20.07
CA GLY A 67 -12.74 39.38 20.63
C GLY A 67 -13.23 38.56 21.82
N TYR A 68 -13.19 37.24 21.67
CA TYR A 68 -13.25 36.31 22.78
C TYR A 68 -11.84 36.06 23.30
N SER A 69 -11.55 36.58 24.48
CA SER A 69 -10.37 36.25 25.27
C SER A 69 -10.45 34.79 25.70
N PHE A 70 -9.63 33.92 25.10
CA PHE A 70 -9.39 32.58 25.60
C PHE A 70 -8.50 32.66 26.85
N LEU A 71 -9.10 32.54 28.02
CA LEU A 71 -8.38 32.14 29.23
C LEU A 71 -8.34 30.59 29.26
N PRO A 72 -7.17 29.96 29.53
CA PRO A 72 -7.10 28.52 29.70
C PRO A 72 -7.70 28.14 31.06
N ALA A 73 -8.80 27.38 31.04
CA ALA A 73 -9.31 26.71 32.23
C ALA A 73 -8.41 25.51 32.57
N PRO A 74 -7.98 25.34 33.83
CA PRO A 74 -7.28 24.14 34.27
C PRO A 74 -8.28 22.98 34.41
N PHE A 75 -8.11 21.91 33.65
CA PHE A 75 -8.84 20.65 33.84
C PHE A 75 -8.06 19.71 34.76
N PRO A 76 -8.59 19.31 35.93
CA PRO A 76 -8.09 18.18 36.67
C PRO A 76 -8.95 16.94 36.35
N TRP A 77 -8.43 16.00 35.57
CA TRP A 77 -9.01 14.67 35.46
C TRP A 77 -8.05 13.66 36.08
N LEU A 78 -8.18 13.47 37.39
CA LEU A 78 -7.78 12.25 38.07
C LEU A 78 -9.02 11.33 38.09
N TYR A 79 -9.06 10.31 37.25
CA TYR A 79 -9.96 9.17 37.42
C TYR A 79 -9.15 7.98 37.95
N PRO A 80 -9.30 7.60 39.23
CA PRO A 80 -8.77 6.34 39.71
C PRO A 80 -9.80 5.22 39.47
N GLY A 81 -9.36 4.14 38.82
CA GLY A 81 -9.96 2.81 38.95
C GLY A 81 -11.18 2.51 38.07
N MET A 82 -10.95 2.11 36.81
CA MET A 82 -11.87 1.20 36.12
C MET A 82 -11.37 -0.25 36.30
N PRO A 83 -12.20 -1.19 36.79
CA PRO A 83 -11.84 -2.60 36.84
C PRO A 83 -11.79 -3.22 35.43
N PRO A 84 -11.05 -4.33 35.23
CA PRO A 84 -10.97 -5.01 33.95
C PRO A 84 -12.35 -5.57 33.56
N TYR A 85 -12.87 -5.14 32.41
CA TYR A 85 -14.09 -5.69 31.81
C TYR A 85 -13.84 -7.13 31.36
N ALA A 86 -14.32 -8.10 32.13
CA ALA A 86 -14.52 -9.47 31.67
C ALA A 86 -15.75 -9.49 30.76
N TRP A 87 -15.56 -9.80 29.48
CA TRP A 87 -16.66 -9.94 28.53
C TRP A 87 -17.37 -11.30 28.73
N PRO A 88 -18.71 -11.36 28.61
CA PRO A 88 -19.44 -12.61 28.70
C PRO A 88 -19.06 -13.56 27.55
N PRO A 89 -19.10 -14.89 27.77
CA PRO A 89 -18.78 -15.88 26.74
C PRO A 89 -19.80 -15.82 25.58
N PRO A 90 -19.37 -16.21 24.35
CA PRO A 90 -20.24 -16.22 23.19
C PRO A 90 -21.39 -17.23 23.34
N PRO A 91 -22.54 -16.99 22.70
CA PRO A 91 -23.67 -17.92 22.74
C PRO A 91 -23.37 -19.21 21.97
N PRO A 92 -23.98 -20.35 22.36
CA PRO A 92 -23.78 -21.65 21.72
C PRO A 92 -24.33 -21.66 20.29
N THR A 93 -23.55 -22.21 19.36
CA THR A 93 -23.91 -22.40 17.96
C THR A 93 -24.92 -23.53 17.81
N HIS A 94 -26.09 -23.22 17.23
CA HIS A 94 -27.07 -24.22 16.83
C HIS A 94 -26.57 -25.00 15.61
N ARG A 95 -26.65 -26.33 15.71
CA ARG A 95 -26.29 -27.32 14.70
C ARG A 95 -27.53 -27.67 13.89
N GLU A 96 -27.65 -27.19 12.66
CA GLU A 96 -28.72 -27.60 11.73
C GLU A 96 -28.29 -28.82 10.91
N SER A 97 -29.15 -29.84 10.94
CA SER A 97 -29.01 -31.12 10.24
C SER A 97 -29.35 -30.99 8.75
N ALA A 98 -28.49 -31.56 7.90
CA ALA A 98 -28.67 -31.66 6.47
C ALA A 98 -29.63 -32.79 6.07
N ALA A 99 -30.41 -32.58 5.00
CA ALA A 99 -31.04 -33.61 4.19
C ALA A 99 -30.62 -33.45 2.71
N PRO A 100 -30.43 -34.53 1.93
CA PRO A 100 -29.96 -34.44 0.56
C PRO A 100 -31.12 -34.39 -0.44
N ASN A 101 -31.07 -33.47 -1.40
CA ASN A 101 -31.90 -33.51 -2.61
C ASN A 101 -31.04 -33.90 -3.81
N ALA A 102 -31.42 -35.00 -4.44
CA ALA A 102 -30.83 -35.51 -5.67
C ALA A 102 -31.27 -34.64 -6.87
N VAL A 103 -30.30 -34.14 -7.64
CA VAL A 103 -30.56 -33.42 -8.89
C VAL A 103 -29.92 -34.15 -10.08
N ASN A 104 -30.78 -34.32 -11.06
CA ASN A 104 -30.71 -34.90 -12.39
C ASN A 104 -29.50 -34.44 -13.24
N THR A 105 -28.67 -35.40 -13.69
CA THR A 105 -27.53 -35.17 -14.58
C THR A 105 -27.95 -35.36 -16.04
N ARG A 106 -27.72 -34.34 -16.89
CA ARG A 106 -27.69 -34.49 -18.35
C ARG A 106 -26.22 -34.44 -18.84
N PRO A 107 -25.87 -35.15 -19.93
CA PRO A 107 -24.49 -35.19 -20.45
C PRO A 107 -24.15 -33.85 -21.12
N ILE A 108 -23.02 -33.26 -20.74
CA ILE A 108 -22.41 -32.09 -21.39
C ILE A 108 -21.22 -32.59 -22.20
N GLU A 109 -21.16 -32.16 -23.46
CA GLU A 109 -20.10 -32.44 -24.42
C GLU A 109 -18.71 -32.04 -23.90
N GLU A 110 -17.74 -32.92 -24.18
CA GLU A 110 -16.35 -32.84 -23.77
C GLU A 110 -15.62 -31.72 -24.53
N HIS A 111 -15.42 -30.58 -23.86
CA HIS A 111 -14.40 -29.62 -24.26
C HIS A 111 -13.03 -30.03 -23.72
N PRO A 112 -11.95 -29.91 -24.51
CA PRO A 112 -10.62 -30.37 -24.11
C PRO A 112 -10.10 -29.61 -22.89
N ALA A 113 -9.74 -30.40 -21.87
CA ALA A 113 -9.26 -29.97 -20.57
C ALA A 113 -8.00 -29.09 -20.67
N THR A 114 -8.19 -27.78 -20.56
CA THR A 114 -7.12 -26.86 -20.13
C THR A 114 -6.97 -27.05 -18.62
N ALA A 115 -6.00 -27.87 -18.23
CA ALA A 115 -5.77 -28.28 -16.85
C ALA A 115 -5.60 -27.08 -15.90
N ASN A 116 -6.57 -26.97 -14.97
CA ASN A 116 -6.56 -26.34 -13.65
C ASN A 116 -5.19 -25.86 -13.12
N LYS A 117 -4.76 -24.66 -13.52
CA LYS A 117 -3.73 -23.87 -12.81
C LYS A 117 -4.33 -22.75 -11.93
N ILE A 118 -5.66 -22.67 -11.86
CA ILE A 118 -6.38 -21.55 -11.20
C ILE A 118 -6.56 -21.78 -9.69
N SER A 119 -6.44 -23.02 -9.17
CA SER A 119 -6.68 -23.30 -7.74
C SER A 119 -5.61 -22.72 -6.81
N ALA A 120 -4.34 -22.67 -7.21
CA ALA A 120 -3.25 -22.20 -6.35
C ALA A 120 -3.28 -20.70 -6.04
N ALA A 121 -3.94 -19.88 -6.87
CA ALA A 121 -4.02 -18.44 -6.66
C ALA A 121 -5.02 -18.07 -5.57
N SER A 122 -6.15 -18.78 -5.49
CA SER A 122 -7.20 -18.52 -4.48
C SER A 122 -6.71 -18.77 -3.06
N ASP A 123 -5.96 -19.87 -2.86
CA ASP A 123 -5.43 -20.26 -1.54
C ASP A 123 -4.37 -19.26 -1.02
N ASN A 124 -3.72 -18.53 -1.93
CA ASN A 124 -2.76 -17.50 -1.55
C ASN A 124 -3.43 -16.22 -1.04
N ASP A 125 -4.55 -15.82 -1.62
CA ASP A 125 -5.25 -14.60 -1.21
C ASP A 125 -6.12 -14.83 0.04
N TRP A 126 -6.70 -16.02 0.18
CA TRP A 126 -7.60 -16.42 1.26
C TRP A 126 -7.10 -17.68 1.98
N PRO A 127 -5.91 -17.62 2.61
CA PRO A 127 -5.37 -18.77 3.33
C PRO A 127 -6.33 -19.22 4.43
N ASN A 128 -6.49 -20.53 4.58
CA ASN A 128 -7.36 -21.13 5.58
C ASN A 128 -6.74 -22.45 6.08
N GLY A 129 -6.83 -22.75 7.38
CA GLY A 129 -6.14 -23.89 7.98
C GLY A 129 -4.65 -23.61 8.22
N SER A 130 -3.82 -24.65 8.31
CA SER A 130 -2.37 -24.47 8.53
C SER A 130 -1.64 -24.32 7.20
N ILE A 131 -1.12 -23.13 6.90
CA ILE A 131 -0.39 -22.83 5.66
C ILE A 131 0.96 -22.22 6.02
N ASN A 132 2.02 -22.67 5.37
CA ASN A 132 3.36 -22.11 5.52
C ASN A 132 3.85 -21.60 4.16
N ARG A 133 4.43 -20.40 4.15
CA ARG A 133 5.09 -19.79 3.00
C ARG A 133 6.50 -19.39 3.40
N GLU A 134 7.44 -19.59 2.50
CA GLU A 134 8.85 -19.27 2.72
C GLU A 134 9.38 -18.47 1.53
N CYS A 135 10.21 -17.48 1.80
CA CYS A 135 10.88 -16.67 0.80
C CYS A 135 12.29 -16.37 1.28
N SER A 136 13.29 -16.41 0.39
CA SER A 136 14.64 -16.00 0.77
C SER A 136 14.67 -14.52 1.14
N VAL A 137 15.53 -14.12 2.08
CA VAL A 137 15.66 -12.71 2.48
C VAL A 137 16.08 -11.82 1.31
N ASP A 138 16.85 -12.36 0.36
CA ASP A 138 17.30 -11.64 -0.83
C ASP A 138 16.16 -11.43 -1.84
N GLU A 139 15.30 -12.43 -2.04
CA GLU A 139 14.12 -12.34 -2.91
C GLU A 139 12.96 -11.57 -2.28
N ASP A 140 12.90 -11.40 -0.95
CA ASP A 140 11.82 -10.65 -0.29
C ASP A 140 11.69 -9.22 -0.83
N ARG A 141 12.81 -8.62 -1.28
CA ARG A 141 12.83 -7.32 -1.95
C ARG A 141 12.14 -7.36 -3.31
N LEU A 142 12.17 -8.49 -3.99
CA LEU A 142 11.57 -8.72 -5.30
C LEU A 142 10.11 -9.18 -5.16
N CYS A 143 9.81 -10.03 -4.19
CA CYS A 143 8.51 -10.65 -4.01
C CYS A 143 7.68 -9.94 -2.93
N THR A 144 7.43 -8.63 -3.05
CA THR A 144 6.72 -7.86 -1.99
C THR A 144 5.34 -8.40 -1.57
N LYS A 145 4.76 -9.33 -2.32
CA LYS A 145 3.40 -9.86 -2.14
C LYS A 145 3.32 -11.29 -1.56
N TRP A 146 4.42 -11.97 -1.24
CA TRP A 146 4.32 -13.36 -0.71
C TRP A 146 3.52 -13.47 0.60
N ARG A 147 3.62 -12.45 1.46
CA ARG A 147 2.84 -12.30 2.71
C ARG A 147 1.47 -11.62 2.53
N TYR A 148 1.13 -11.24 1.31
CA TYR A 148 -0.13 -10.55 1.03
C TYR A 148 -1.29 -11.54 1.14
N THR A 149 -2.37 -11.07 1.76
CA THR A 149 -3.63 -11.82 1.90
C THR A 149 -4.76 -10.80 1.97
N LYS A 150 -5.97 -11.23 1.64
CA LYS A 150 -7.18 -10.40 1.68
C LYS A 150 -7.88 -10.41 3.04
N TRP A 151 -7.47 -11.23 4.00
CA TRP A 151 -7.99 -11.16 5.37
C TRP A 151 -7.64 -9.84 6.07
N ALA A 152 -8.47 -9.44 7.03
CA ALA A 152 -8.25 -8.24 7.83
C ALA A 152 -7.37 -8.58 9.04
N TRP A 153 -6.12 -8.13 9.04
CA TRP A 153 -5.18 -8.43 10.11
C TRP A 153 -4.91 -7.20 11.00
N CYS A 154 -4.77 -7.42 12.31
CA CYS A 154 -4.14 -6.46 13.21
C CYS A 154 -2.83 -7.04 13.75
N SER A 155 -1.91 -6.16 14.18
CA SER A 155 -0.71 -6.62 14.88
C SER A 155 -1.08 -7.10 16.28
N GLY A 156 -0.60 -8.29 16.64
CA GLY A 156 -0.60 -8.82 18.01
C GLY A 156 0.71 -8.57 18.75
N GLY A 157 1.61 -7.75 18.18
CA GLY A 157 2.95 -7.51 18.71
C GLY A 157 3.96 -8.59 18.31
N LYS A 158 5.14 -8.54 18.94
CA LYS A 158 6.19 -9.55 18.77
C LYS A 158 6.07 -10.58 19.90
N GLN A 159 6.10 -11.86 19.57
CA GLN A 159 5.99 -12.97 20.52
C GLN A 159 6.99 -14.08 20.14
N MET A 160 7.38 -14.90 21.11
CA MET A 160 8.23 -16.06 20.87
C MET A 160 7.40 -17.17 20.21
N HIS A 161 7.83 -17.66 19.05
CA HIS A 161 7.18 -18.75 18.31
C HIS A 161 8.24 -19.69 17.76
N ARG A 162 8.18 -20.97 18.16
CA ARG A 162 9.15 -22.01 17.76
C ARG A 162 10.62 -21.61 17.95
N GLY A 163 10.92 -20.92 19.05
CA GLY A 163 12.29 -20.45 19.36
C GLY A 163 12.73 -19.19 18.59
N HIS A 164 11.86 -18.59 17.79
CA HIS A 164 12.13 -17.35 17.07
C HIS A 164 11.27 -16.20 17.59
N THR A 165 11.81 -14.98 17.57
CA THR A 165 10.97 -13.78 17.76
C THR A 165 10.17 -13.53 16.49
N ALA A 166 8.85 -13.69 16.58
CA ALA A 166 7.94 -13.58 15.46
C ALA A 166 6.98 -12.40 15.64
N GLU A 167 6.66 -11.71 14.55
CA GLU A 167 5.51 -10.79 14.49
C GLU A 167 4.24 -11.63 14.40
N LYS A 168 3.38 -11.53 15.42
CA LYS A 168 2.06 -12.13 15.39
C LYS A 168 1.07 -11.15 14.77
N ARG A 169 0.19 -11.64 13.91
CA ARG A 169 -1.00 -10.90 13.46
C ARG A 169 -2.24 -11.73 13.70
N VAL A 170 -3.31 -11.10 14.14
CA VAL A 170 -4.59 -11.77 14.44
C VAL A 170 -5.64 -11.30 13.47
N CYS A 171 -6.49 -12.22 13.01
CA CYS A 171 -7.60 -11.90 12.15
C CYS A 171 -8.60 -11.06 12.94
N LEU A 172 -9.00 -9.92 12.38
CA LEU A 172 -10.04 -9.07 12.93
C LEU A 172 -11.44 -9.60 12.65
N GLY A 173 -11.59 -10.69 11.89
CA GLY A 173 -12.87 -11.20 11.45
C GLY A 173 -13.54 -10.29 10.42
N VAL A 174 -14.85 -10.14 10.52
CA VAL A 174 -15.66 -9.34 9.58
C VAL A 174 -16.83 -8.68 10.29
N PHE A 175 -17.26 -7.53 9.78
CA PHE A 175 -18.54 -6.93 10.17
C PHE A 175 -19.63 -7.36 9.21
N SER A 176 -20.73 -7.91 9.73
CA SER A 176 -21.89 -8.30 8.94
C SER A 176 -23.08 -7.39 9.23
N CYS A 177 -23.80 -6.97 8.19
CA CYS A 177 -25.03 -6.20 8.34
C CYS A 177 -26.22 -7.12 8.57
N SER A 178 -27.03 -6.86 9.60
CA SER A 178 -28.22 -7.66 9.92
C SER A 178 -29.30 -7.67 8.82
N SER A 179 -29.36 -6.63 7.98
CA SER A 179 -30.40 -6.47 6.96
C SER A 179 -29.96 -6.93 5.57
N CYS A 180 -28.87 -6.35 5.03
CA CYS A 180 -28.42 -6.66 3.67
C CYS A 180 -27.28 -7.71 3.60
N GLN A 181 -26.85 -8.24 4.75
CA GLN A 181 -25.77 -9.24 4.86
C GLN A 181 -24.44 -8.83 4.23
N CYS A 182 -24.20 -7.53 4.01
CA CYS A 182 -22.94 -7.07 3.46
C CYS A 182 -21.79 -7.34 4.43
N ALA A 183 -20.71 -7.93 3.92
CA ALA A 183 -19.49 -8.22 4.65
C ALA A 183 -18.50 -7.04 4.53
N LEU A 184 -18.22 -6.37 5.64
CA LEU A 184 -17.35 -5.19 5.68
C LEU A 184 -16.03 -5.52 6.38
N ARG A 185 -14.93 -5.05 5.78
CA ARG A 185 -13.60 -5.11 6.39
C ARG A 185 -13.53 -4.24 7.65
N PRO A 186 -13.18 -4.80 8.82
CA PRO A 186 -12.96 -4.00 10.02
C PRO A 186 -11.75 -3.08 9.86
N CYS A 187 -11.83 -1.86 10.39
CA CYS A 187 -10.66 -0.99 10.53
C CYS A 187 -9.60 -1.63 11.44
N THR A 188 -8.33 -1.40 11.11
CA THR A 188 -7.20 -1.92 11.90
C THR A 188 -7.03 -1.17 13.22
N ASP A 189 -7.19 0.16 13.20
CA ASP A 189 -7.23 1.01 14.39
C ASP A 189 -8.45 0.70 15.26
N VAL A 190 -8.24 0.57 16.58
CA VAL A 190 -9.27 0.16 17.53
C VAL A 190 -10.38 1.21 17.63
N ASN A 191 -10.03 2.49 17.73
CA ASN A 191 -11.01 3.57 17.87
C ASN A 191 -11.83 3.75 16.58
N ALA A 192 -11.19 3.70 15.42
CA ALA A 192 -11.86 3.69 14.13
C ALA A 192 -12.79 2.49 13.97
N ARG A 193 -12.37 1.29 14.40
CA ARG A 193 -13.19 0.07 14.36
C ARG A 193 -14.42 0.19 15.25
N CYS A 194 -14.29 0.72 16.47
CA CYS A 194 -15.42 0.99 17.34
C CYS A 194 -16.40 2.01 16.74
N ARG A 195 -15.90 3.09 16.09
CA ARG A 195 -16.75 4.06 15.39
C ARG A 195 -17.45 3.44 14.18
N GLN A 196 -16.75 2.61 13.42
CA GLN A 196 -17.29 1.90 12.25
C GLN A 196 -18.48 1.01 12.66
N LEU A 197 -18.35 0.26 13.76
CA LEU A 197 -19.45 -0.57 14.28
C LEU A 197 -20.68 0.26 14.67
N LYS A 198 -20.48 1.46 15.24
CA LYS A 198 -21.55 2.38 15.65
C LYS A 198 -22.24 3.09 14.48
N HIS A 199 -21.54 3.33 13.36
CA HIS A 199 -22.08 4.08 12.22
C HIS A 199 -23.12 3.29 11.42
N GLY A 200 -23.20 1.97 11.58
CA GLY A 200 -24.15 1.12 10.85
C GLY A 200 -23.73 0.81 9.41
N CYS A 201 -24.64 0.23 8.63
CA CYS A 201 -24.36 -0.24 7.28
C CYS A 201 -24.06 0.92 6.30
N PRO A 202 -22.96 0.86 5.51
CA PRO A 202 -22.62 1.89 4.54
C PRO A 202 -23.37 1.74 3.19
N VAL A 203 -24.14 0.67 3.00
CA VAL A 203 -24.94 0.48 1.79
C VAL A 203 -26.08 1.50 1.78
N ASN A 204 -26.23 2.22 0.67
CA ASN A 204 -27.22 3.28 0.54
C ASN A 204 -28.62 2.76 0.91
N ARG A 205 -29.33 3.48 1.79
CA ARG A 205 -30.67 3.15 2.33
C ARG A 205 -30.75 1.90 3.22
N CYS A 206 -29.64 1.24 3.53
CA CYS A 206 -29.65 0.13 4.48
C CYS A 206 -29.62 0.67 5.92
N GLN A 207 -30.64 0.34 6.71
CA GLN A 207 -30.72 0.71 8.13
C GLN A 207 -30.27 -0.41 9.07
N GLY A 208 -29.69 -1.48 8.52
CA GLY A 208 -29.22 -2.61 9.31
C GLY A 208 -28.06 -2.24 10.23
N SER A 209 -28.09 -2.78 11.44
CA SER A 209 -26.99 -2.71 12.40
C SER A 209 -25.84 -3.62 11.98
N LEU A 210 -24.61 -3.23 12.30
CA LEU A 210 -23.43 -4.07 12.10
C LEU A 210 -23.19 -4.95 13.33
N SER A 211 -22.96 -6.24 13.10
CA SER A 211 -22.45 -7.18 14.10
C SER A 211 -21.01 -7.55 13.78
N HIS A 212 -20.20 -7.76 14.82
CA HIS A 212 -18.81 -8.21 14.66
C HIS A 212 -18.74 -9.72 14.81
N ILE A 213 -18.37 -10.41 13.72
CA ILE A 213 -18.03 -11.83 13.75
C ILE A 213 -16.52 -11.92 13.97
N GLN A 214 -16.12 -12.31 15.18
CA GLN A 214 -14.71 -12.45 15.57
C GLN A 214 -14.06 -13.69 14.93
N CYS A 215 -12.74 -13.69 14.85
CA CYS A 215 -11.96 -14.78 14.28
C CYS A 215 -10.69 -15.01 15.08
N ASP A 216 -10.35 -16.27 15.33
CA ASP A 216 -9.18 -16.67 16.12
C ASP A 216 -7.97 -17.06 15.24
N ALA A 217 -8.14 -17.03 13.91
CA ALA A 217 -7.06 -17.25 12.97
C ALA A 217 -5.96 -16.19 13.13
N HIS A 218 -4.71 -16.60 12.95
CA HIS A 218 -3.56 -15.73 13.16
C HIS A 218 -2.40 -16.14 12.26
N THR A 219 -1.44 -15.23 12.12
CA THR A 219 -0.22 -15.48 11.34
C THR A 219 1.02 -15.16 12.16
N TRP A 220 2.09 -15.89 11.90
CA TRP A 220 3.42 -15.69 12.45
C TRP A 220 4.38 -15.31 11.34
N ILE A 221 5.15 -14.25 11.54
CA ILE A 221 6.16 -13.80 10.58
C ILE A 221 7.51 -13.74 11.28
N TYR A 222 8.47 -14.53 10.82
CA TYR A 222 9.81 -14.58 11.42
C TYR A 222 10.88 -14.91 10.39
N THR A 223 12.15 -14.79 10.78
CA THR A 223 13.29 -15.20 9.97
C THR A 223 13.98 -16.39 10.64
N ARG A 224 14.36 -17.39 9.84
CA ARG A 224 15.16 -18.53 10.28
C ARG A 224 16.29 -18.81 9.28
N MET A 225 17.37 -19.44 9.72
CA MET A 225 18.36 -20.01 8.81
C MET A 225 17.96 -21.43 8.43
N ASN A 226 18.05 -21.77 7.16
CA ASN A 226 17.96 -23.16 6.71
C ASN A 226 19.28 -23.91 6.98
N PRO A 227 19.32 -25.26 6.85
CA PRO A 227 20.55 -26.03 7.03
C PRO A 227 21.71 -25.61 6.11
N GLU A 228 21.39 -25.00 4.97
CA GLU A 228 22.35 -24.51 3.98
C GLU A 228 22.92 -23.12 4.34
N GLY A 229 22.54 -22.54 5.48
CA GLY A 229 23.03 -21.23 5.96
C GLY A 229 22.38 -20.01 5.29
N THR A 230 21.34 -20.21 4.48
CA THR A 230 20.55 -19.15 3.86
C THR A 230 19.46 -18.67 4.81
N SER A 231 19.29 -17.35 4.93
CA SER A 231 18.21 -16.76 5.72
C SER A 231 16.89 -16.77 4.94
N LEU A 232 15.87 -17.39 5.53
CA LEU A 232 14.51 -17.46 5.01
C LEU A 232 13.57 -16.62 5.87
N LYS A 233 12.72 -15.82 5.23
CA LYS A 233 11.51 -15.29 5.87
C LYS A 233 10.40 -16.31 5.76
N VAL A 234 9.76 -16.58 6.89
CA VAL A 234 8.68 -17.54 7.04
C VAL A 234 7.42 -16.79 7.41
N TRP A 235 6.33 -17.12 6.73
CA TRP A 235 4.97 -16.68 7.06
C TRP A 235 4.15 -17.94 7.30
N GLU A 236 3.74 -18.13 8.54
CA GLU A 236 2.88 -19.24 8.92
C GLU A 236 1.49 -18.71 9.24
N HIS A 237 0.47 -19.37 8.74
CA HIS A 237 -0.92 -19.13 9.06
C HIS A 237 -1.45 -20.31 9.85
N ASP A 238 -2.22 -20.02 10.89
CA ASP A 238 -2.84 -21.01 11.75
C ASP A 238 -4.29 -20.61 12.09
N GLY A 239 -5.14 -21.62 12.20
CA GLY A 239 -6.58 -21.49 12.42
C GLY A 239 -7.44 -21.51 11.16
N THR A 240 -8.76 -21.52 11.37
CA THR A 240 -9.78 -21.57 10.31
C THR A 240 -10.66 -20.33 10.35
N HIS A 241 -10.89 -19.72 9.20
CA HIS A 241 -11.79 -18.58 9.05
C HIS A 241 -13.23 -19.05 8.90
N ASN A 242 -14.00 -18.95 9.99
CA ASN A 242 -15.42 -19.31 10.03
C ASN A 242 -16.32 -18.08 9.82
N HIS A 243 -15.95 -17.20 8.88
CA HIS A 243 -16.71 -15.99 8.59
C HIS A 243 -16.60 -15.60 7.11
N PRO A 244 -17.57 -14.84 6.57
CA PRO A 244 -17.50 -14.35 5.20
C PRO A 244 -16.22 -13.53 4.92
N HIS A 245 -15.81 -13.53 3.66
CA HIS A 245 -14.68 -12.73 3.19
C HIS A 245 -14.98 -11.23 3.37
N PRO A 246 -14.14 -10.48 4.10
CA PRO A 246 -14.32 -9.03 4.22
C PRO A 246 -14.18 -8.36 2.86
N GLY A 247 -15.13 -7.48 2.51
CA GLY A 247 -15.06 -6.72 1.26
C GLY A 247 -13.89 -5.73 1.22
N GLY A 248 -13.30 -5.55 0.03
CA GLY A 248 -12.17 -4.64 -0.23
C GLY A 248 -10.80 -5.24 0.14
N GLY A 249 -9.79 -4.39 0.30
CA GLY A 249 -8.39 -4.78 0.51
C GLY A 249 -7.46 -4.20 -0.55
N GLY A 250 -6.20 -4.60 -0.57
CA GLY A 250 -5.33 -4.34 -1.72
C GLY A 250 -5.72 -5.19 -2.93
N LEU A 251 -5.18 -4.85 -4.09
CA LEU A 251 -5.31 -5.69 -5.27
C LEU A 251 -4.34 -6.87 -5.20
N THR A 252 -4.78 -8.04 -5.64
CA THR A 252 -3.94 -9.24 -5.79
C THR A 252 -2.92 -9.04 -6.92
N VAL A 253 -2.05 -10.03 -7.16
CA VAL A 253 -1.20 -10.02 -8.36
C VAL A 253 -2.07 -10.06 -9.61
N THR A 254 -3.00 -11.00 -9.68
CA THR A 254 -3.89 -11.20 -10.83
C THR A 254 -4.82 -10.01 -11.09
N GLU A 255 -5.35 -9.37 -10.04
CA GLU A 255 -6.18 -8.17 -10.17
C GLU A 255 -5.35 -6.95 -10.62
N GLU A 256 -4.10 -6.83 -10.15
CA GLU A 256 -3.19 -5.79 -10.67
C GLU A 256 -2.84 -6.03 -12.13
N GLU A 257 -2.60 -7.28 -12.55
CA GLU A 257 -2.34 -7.64 -13.96
C GLU A 257 -3.55 -7.37 -14.84
N GLN A 258 -4.77 -7.69 -14.38
CA GLN A 258 -6.00 -7.38 -15.10
C GLN A 258 -6.24 -5.87 -15.24
N LEU A 259 -5.99 -5.10 -14.16
CA LEU A 259 -6.02 -3.64 -14.22
C LEU A 259 -4.96 -3.11 -15.20
N ASP A 260 -3.74 -3.67 -15.16
CA ASP A 260 -2.64 -3.28 -16.01
C ASP A 260 -2.98 -3.54 -17.48
N GLY A 261 -3.60 -4.67 -17.81
CA GLY A 261 -4.09 -4.99 -19.15
C GLY A 261 -5.20 -4.05 -19.63
N GLN A 262 -6.14 -3.67 -18.76
CA GLN A 262 -7.18 -2.68 -19.11
C GLN A 262 -6.58 -1.30 -19.42
N ILE A 263 -5.56 -0.88 -18.68
CA ILE A 263 -4.84 0.37 -18.92
C ILE A 263 -4.02 0.29 -20.20
N GLN A 264 -3.35 -0.84 -20.46
CA GLN A 264 -2.58 -1.02 -21.68
C GLN A 264 -3.47 -0.99 -22.94
N HIS A 265 -4.69 -1.53 -22.84
CA HIS A 265 -5.67 -1.48 -23.93
C HIS A 265 -6.18 -0.06 -24.21
N ASN A 266 -6.27 0.80 -23.19
CA ASN A 266 -6.69 2.18 -23.33
C ASN A 266 -5.85 3.14 -22.47
N PRO A 267 -4.61 3.45 -22.89
CA PRO A 267 -3.66 4.20 -22.06
C PRO A 267 -4.07 5.66 -21.82
N ASN A 268 -4.99 6.17 -22.63
CA ASN A 268 -5.50 7.54 -22.54
C ASN A 268 -6.82 7.64 -21.76
N ALA A 269 -7.40 6.52 -21.34
CA ALA A 269 -8.64 6.55 -20.57
C ALA A 269 -8.42 7.18 -19.19
N SER A 270 -9.30 8.09 -18.82
CA SER A 270 -9.35 8.60 -17.46
C SER A 270 -9.72 7.49 -16.48
N ALA A 271 -9.28 7.64 -15.23
CA ALA A 271 -9.68 6.75 -14.13
C ALA A 271 -11.21 6.58 -14.01
N HIS A 272 -11.99 7.62 -14.34
CA HIS A 272 -13.44 7.53 -14.35
C HIS A 272 -13.97 6.66 -15.49
N GLN A 273 -13.45 6.82 -16.71
CA GLN A 273 -13.81 6.00 -17.86
C GLN A 273 -13.46 4.52 -17.64
N LEU A 274 -12.28 4.24 -17.07
CA LEU A 274 -11.91 2.87 -16.71
C LEU A 274 -12.87 2.31 -15.65
N HIS A 275 -13.24 3.11 -14.65
CA HIS A 275 -14.15 2.70 -13.59
C HIS A 275 -15.55 2.34 -14.09
N THR A 276 -16.13 3.14 -14.99
CA THR A 276 -17.45 2.89 -15.57
C THR A 276 -17.43 1.83 -16.68
N GLY A 277 -16.25 1.52 -17.22
CA GLY A 277 -16.10 0.81 -18.48
C GLY A 277 -16.14 1.77 -19.67
N THR A 278 -15.44 1.37 -20.74
CA THR A 278 -15.47 2.06 -22.03
C THR A 278 -16.25 1.22 -23.04
N THR A 279 -16.74 1.83 -24.12
CA THR A 279 -17.39 1.10 -25.22
C THR A 279 -16.40 0.29 -26.08
N ALA A 280 -15.10 0.38 -25.79
CA ALA A 280 -14.10 -0.38 -26.50
C ALA A 280 -14.30 -1.90 -26.27
N PRO A 281 -14.27 -2.73 -27.33
CA PRO A 281 -14.34 -4.18 -27.19
C PRO A 281 -13.32 -4.70 -26.17
N GLY A 282 -13.74 -5.57 -25.24
CA GLY A 282 -12.87 -6.12 -24.20
C GLY A 282 -12.66 -5.23 -22.97
N SER A 283 -13.28 -4.05 -22.91
CA SER A 283 -13.25 -3.22 -21.69
C SER A 283 -14.11 -3.85 -20.59
N VAL A 284 -13.52 -4.04 -19.41
CA VAL A 284 -14.22 -4.54 -18.23
C VAL A 284 -14.25 -3.43 -17.18
N PRO A 285 -15.43 -3.01 -16.69
CA PRO A 285 -15.53 -2.05 -15.59
C PRO A 285 -14.68 -2.48 -14.38
N LEU A 286 -13.83 -1.60 -13.87
CA LEU A 286 -12.90 -1.93 -12.78
C LEU A 286 -13.56 -2.51 -11.51
N PRO A 287 -14.81 -2.14 -11.12
CA PRO A 287 -15.48 -2.77 -9.97
C PRO A 287 -15.69 -4.29 -10.12
N LEU A 288 -15.71 -4.81 -11.36
CA LEU A 288 -15.83 -6.24 -11.63
C LEU A 288 -14.50 -6.99 -11.48
N ILE A 289 -13.37 -6.30 -11.63
CA ILE A 289 -12.03 -6.86 -11.37
C ILE A 289 -11.83 -7.03 -9.86
N SER A 290 -12.13 -5.99 -9.08
CA SER A 290 -12.00 -6.03 -7.62
C SER A 290 -12.99 -5.07 -6.95
N PRO A 291 -13.66 -5.47 -5.86
CA PRO A 291 -14.55 -4.58 -5.12
C PRO A 291 -13.83 -3.36 -4.53
N THR A 292 -12.51 -3.42 -4.36
CA THR A 292 -11.70 -2.25 -3.96
C THR A 292 -11.77 -1.13 -4.99
N LEU A 293 -11.85 -1.48 -6.28
CA LEU A 293 -11.94 -0.54 -7.39
C LEU A 293 -13.37 -0.02 -7.61
N ALA A 294 -14.34 -0.41 -6.75
CA ALA A 294 -15.64 0.25 -6.68
C ALA A 294 -15.54 1.68 -6.13
N LYS A 295 -14.48 2.02 -5.40
CA LYS A 295 -14.28 3.37 -4.83
C LYS A 295 -13.50 4.26 -5.81
N PRO A 296 -14.03 5.41 -6.26
CA PRO A 296 -13.34 6.28 -7.22
C PRO A 296 -11.95 6.76 -6.77
N SER A 297 -11.75 6.97 -5.47
CA SER A 297 -10.44 7.33 -4.90
C SER A 297 -9.41 6.20 -5.05
N MET A 298 -9.82 4.96 -4.79
CA MET A 298 -8.97 3.78 -4.96
C MET A 298 -8.63 3.54 -6.42
N VAL A 299 -9.59 3.75 -7.33
CA VAL A 299 -9.31 3.66 -8.77
C VAL A 299 -8.22 4.62 -9.19
N ARG A 300 -8.34 5.92 -8.84
CA ARG A 300 -7.32 6.92 -9.18
C ARG A 300 -5.93 6.52 -8.67
N TYR A 301 -5.87 6.05 -7.43
CA TYR A 301 -4.62 5.57 -6.82
C TYR A 301 -4.01 4.39 -7.59
N HIS A 302 -4.81 3.34 -7.87
CA HIS A 302 -4.32 2.14 -8.53
C HIS A 302 -4.01 2.34 -10.01
N VAL A 303 -4.77 3.17 -10.71
CA VAL A 303 -4.49 3.57 -12.11
C VAL A 303 -3.18 4.36 -12.18
N ALA A 304 -2.96 5.33 -11.29
CA ALA A 304 -1.70 6.06 -11.24
C ALA A 304 -0.50 5.14 -10.91
N LYS A 305 -0.70 4.18 -9.98
CA LYS A 305 0.31 3.18 -9.64
C LYS A 305 0.63 2.26 -10.83
N SER A 306 -0.39 1.82 -11.57
CA SER A 306 -0.25 1.01 -12.77
C SER A 306 0.51 1.76 -13.87
N HIS A 307 0.12 3.00 -14.17
CA HIS A 307 0.85 3.88 -15.08
C HIS A 307 2.33 4.00 -14.72
N ALA A 308 2.64 4.19 -13.43
CA ALA A 308 4.02 4.23 -12.95
C ALA A 308 4.77 2.90 -13.16
N ARG A 309 4.12 1.75 -12.93
CA ARG A 309 4.70 0.42 -13.21
C ARG A 309 5.00 0.21 -14.69
N GLN A 310 4.09 0.65 -15.56
CA GLN A 310 4.21 0.50 -17.01
C GLN A 310 5.12 1.55 -17.66
N GLY A 311 5.72 2.46 -16.88
CA GLY A 311 6.51 3.56 -17.43
C GLY A 311 5.66 4.61 -18.18
N MET A 312 4.34 4.48 -18.16
CA MET A 312 3.39 5.46 -18.67
C MET A 312 3.25 6.58 -17.65
N SER A 313 4.32 7.33 -17.41
CA SER A 313 4.25 8.48 -16.50
C SER A 313 3.25 9.48 -17.08
N THR A 314 2.03 9.52 -16.54
CA THR A 314 1.15 10.66 -16.70
C THR A 314 1.82 11.78 -15.94
N THR A 315 2.61 12.58 -16.64
CA THR A 315 3.15 13.82 -16.10
C THR A 315 1.97 14.77 -15.88
N THR A 316 1.16 14.50 -14.85
CA THR A 316 0.24 15.45 -14.21
C THR A 316 0.99 16.61 -13.54
N GLY A 317 2.28 16.78 -13.85
CA GLY A 317 2.98 18.03 -13.69
C GLY A 317 2.33 19.09 -14.57
N LYS A 318 1.28 19.72 -14.04
CA LYS A 318 0.90 21.07 -14.43
C LYS A 318 2.11 21.97 -14.17
N GLY A 319 2.99 22.10 -15.17
CA GLY A 319 4.14 23.00 -15.13
C GLY A 319 5.38 22.43 -15.81
N GLY A 320 6.07 23.28 -16.56
CA GLY A 320 7.32 22.93 -17.27
C GLY A 320 8.41 22.33 -16.37
N PHE A 321 8.32 22.48 -15.05
CA PHE A 321 9.21 21.83 -14.08
C PHE A 321 9.17 20.31 -14.11
N ALA A 322 8.03 19.68 -14.43
CA ALA A 322 7.98 18.23 -14.58
C ALA A 322 8.78 17.77 -15.80
N THR A 323 8.68 18.50 -16.91
CA THR A 323 9.49 18.27 -18.11
C THR A 323 10.97 18.44 -17.81
N ILE A 324 11.36 19.49 -17.08
CA ILE A 324 12.76 19.71 -16.65
C ILE A 324 13.26 18.55 -15.78
N LYS A 325 12.45 18.06 -14.84
CA LYS A 325 12.82 16.92 -13.99
C LYS A 325 13.00 15.64 -14.80
N SER A 326 12.13 15.39 -15.77
CA SER A 326 12.26 14.26 -16.71
C SER A 326 13.52 14.39 -17.56
N LEU A 327 13.83 15.59 -18.06
CA LEU A 327 15.07 15.86 -18.79
C LEU A 327 16.30 15.60 -17.92
N THR A 328 16.31 16.09 -16.69
CA THR A 328 17.42 15.85 -15.74
C THR A 328 17.59 14.36 -15.43
N GLN A 329 16.50 13.60 -15.32
CA GLN A 329 16.56 12.14 -15.15
C GLN A 329 17.08 11.43 -16.40
N LEU A 330 16.73 11.92 -17.58
CA LEU A 330 17.26 11.41 -18.86
C LEU A 330 18.76 11.65 -18.96
N THR A 331 19.22 12.87 -18.64
CA THR A 331 20.65 13.23 -18.60
C THR A 331 21.45 12.41 -17.60
N LYS A 332 20.84 11.94 -16.50
CA LYS A 332 21.51 11.05 -15.53
C LYS A 332 21.56 9.59 -15.97
N LYS A 333 20.65 9.18 -16.87
CA LYS A 333 20.54 7.79 -17.35
C LYS A 333 21.34 7.55 -18.62
N LEU A 334 21.39 8.55 -19.49
CA LEU A 334 22.34 8.60 -20.58
C LEU A 334 23.71 8.91 -19.98
N ASP A 335 24.75 8.23 -20.46
CA ASP A 335 26.11 8.48 -19.99
C ASP A 335 26.42 9.98 -20.13
N PRO A 336 27.21 10.61 -19.24
CA PRO A 336 27.48 12.05 -19.29
C PRO A 336 28.15 12.51 -20.61
N LEU A 337 28.55 11.55 -21.45
CA LEU A 337 29.21 11.74 -22.73
C LEU A 337 28.29 11.55 -23.94
N GLU A 338 27.03 11.10 -23.77
CA GLU A 338 26.14 10.83 -24.90
C GLU A 338 25.12 11.99 -25.09
N PRO A 339 25.36 12.91 -26.04
CA PRO A 339 24.48 14.03 -26.28
C PRO A 339 23.17 13.57 -26.93
N PHE A 340 22.04 14.11 -26.46
CA PHE A 340 20.71 13.85 -27.05
C PHE A 340 19.95 15.15 -27.30
N MET A 341 19.19 15.17 -28.39
CA MET A 341 18.39 16.33 -28.78
C MET A 341 16.94 16.16 -28.30
N VAL A 342 16.42 17.16 -27.59
CA VAL A 342 14.99 17.23 -27.28
C VAL A 342 14.38 18.42 -28.00
N GLN A 343 13.71 18.15 -29.11
CA GLN A 343 12.90 19.14 -29.80
C GLN A 343 11.52 19.17 -29.15
N SER A 344 11.18 20.29 -28.53
CA SER A 344 9.83 20.53 -28.00
C SER A 344 9.23 21.73 -28.74
N SER A 345 8.17 21.50 -29.53
CA SER A 345 7.36 22.57 -30.07
C SER A 345 6.30 22.94 -29.02
N MET A 346 6.60 23.93 -28.19
CA MET A 346 5.55 24.59 -27.41
C MET A 346 4.80 25.51 -28.35
N ALA A 347 3.48 25.35 -28.42
CA ALA A 347 2.63 26.18 -29.27
C ALA A 347 2.87 27.67 -28.95
N ASN A 348 3.29 28.41 -29.99
CA ASN A 348 3.63 29.83 -30.05
C ASN A 348 5.01 30.25 -29.47
N LEU A 349 6.01 30.23 -30.38
CA LEU A 349 7.17 31.12 -30.46
C LEU A 349 8.25 31.06 -29.36
N GLY A 350 8.51 29.89 -28.79
CA GLY A 350 9.72 29.64 -27.99
C GLY A 350 10.39 28.33 -28.37
N TYR A 351 11.58 28.39 -28.94
CA TYR A 351 12.48 27.24 -29.05
C TYR A 351 13.51 27.36 -27.93
N PHE A 352 13.63 26.33 -27.09
CA PHE A 352 14.83 26.17 -26.27
C PHE A 352 15.62 25.00 -26.85
N THR A 353 16.85 25.27 -27.25
CA THR A 353 17.76 24.27 -27.79
C THR A 353 18.80 23.98 -26.72
N LEU A 354 18.89 22.73 -26.26
CA LEU A 354 19.97 22.30 -25.38
C LEU A 354 21.13 21.87 -26.27
N GLN A 355 22.17 22.70 -26.35
CA GLN A 355 23.35 22.44 -27.17
C GLN A 355 24.41 21.73 -26.34
N THR A 356 24.95 20.64 -26.87
CA THR A 356 26.05 19.90 -26.24
C THR A 356 27.40 20.51 -26.63
N HIS A 357 28.47 20.12 -25.94
CA HIS A 357 29.80 20.67 -26.22
C HIS A 357 30.22 20.38 -27.67
N TRP A 358 30.02 19.17 -28.16
CA TRP A 358 30.31 18.82 -29.56
C TRP A 358 29.50 19.65 -30.56
N MET A 359 28.20 19.88 -30.30
CA MET A 359 27.40 20.73 -31.19
C MET A 359 27.88 22.18 -31.19
N ARG A 360 28.50 22.64 -30.09
CA ARG A 360 29.19 23.93 -30.06
C ARG A 360 30.45 23.88 -30.89
N ASP A 361 31.23 22.81 -30.75
CA ASP A 361 32.49 22.63 -31.47
C ASP A 361 32.26 22.57 -32.99
N VAL A 362 31.29 21.76 -33.46
CA VAL A 362 30.92 21.69 -34.89
C VAL A 362 30.39 23.02 -35.44
N VAL A 363 29.51 23.72 -34.70
CA VAL A 363 29.01 25.03 -35.15
C VAL A 363 30.15 26.04 -35.24
N THR A 364 31.14 25.95 -34.33
CA THR A 364 32.31 26.82 -34.33
C THR A 364 33.24 26.50 -35.51
N GLU A 365 33.51 25.21 -35.77
CA GLU A 365 34.32 24.72 -36.90
C GLU A 365 33.66 25.03 -38.25
N SER A 366 32.33 25.08 -38.32
CA SER A 366 31.58 25.41 -39.54
C SER A 366 31.59 26.90 -39.89
N CYS A 367 31.96 27.77 -38.93
CA CYS A 367 31.95 29.22 -39.09
C CYS A 367 33.35 29.82 -39.31
N THR A 368 34.39 29.00 -39.26
CA THR A 368 35.76 29.29 -39.72
C THR A 368 35.98 28.71 -41.10
#